data_AF-A0A139WLA0-F1
#
_entry.id   AF-A0A139WLA0-F1
#
_cell.length_a   1.000
_cell.length_b   1.000
_cell.length_c   1.000
_cell.angle_alpha   90.00
_cell.angle_beta   90.00
_cell.angle_gamma   90.00
#
_symmetry.space_group_name_H-M   'P 1'
#
loop_
_entity.id
_entity.type
_entity.pdbx_description
1 polymer ?
#
loop_
_entity_poly.entity_id
_entity_poly.type
_entity_poly.pdbx_seq_one_letter_code
_entity_poly.pdbx_strand_id
1 'polypeptide(L)'
;MFSEQNKVLSVKDLMTVFRLCDPDRTGRIKIDYLQELAHSFTPQTDHRQEINNILDELDPNGYGTLSFKEFCSGVRAIRRRQKIQERKYSLRKLKGK
;
A
#
# COMPACT_ATOMS: atom_id res chain seq x y z
N MET A 1 -7.11 19.44 12.75
CA MET A 1 -5.70 19.01 12.64
C MET A 1 -5.62 17.62 11.99
N PHE A 2 -5.99 17.51 10.70
CA PHE A 2 -5.97 16.23 9.95
C PHE A 2 -5.30 16.40 8.58
N SER A 3 -4.35 17.32 8.45
CA SER A 3 -3.76 17.72 7.16
C SER A 3 -2.52 16.93 6.75
N GLU A 4 -1.99 16.03 7.57
CA GLU A 4 -0.75 15.30 7.26
C GLU A 4 -0.93 13.93 6.59
N GLN A 5 -2.17 13.43 6.44
CA GLN A 5 -2.39 12.08 5.88
C GLN A 5 -2.18 11.97 4.35
N ASN A 6 -1.77 13.06 3.67
CA ASN A 6 -1.56 13.09 2.22
C ASN A 6 -0.09 13.30 1.79
N LYS A 7 0.89 13.10 2.69
CA LYS A 7 2.30 13.19 2.32
C LYS A 7 2.68 12.08 1.35
N VAL A 8 2.87 12.40 0.06
CA VAL A 8 3.39 11.46 -0.93
C VAL A 8 4.72 10.91 -0.41
N LEU A 9 4.81 9.60 -0.20
CA LEU A 9 6.01 8.95 0.30
C LEU A 9 7.07 9.14 -0.77
N SER A 10 8.16 9.80 -0.41
CA SER A 10 9.26 10.00 -1.33
C SER A 10 9.97 8.66 -1.57
N VAL A 11 10.73 8.57 -2.66
CA VAL A 11 11.57 7.39 -2.92
C VAL A 11 12.55 7.15 -1.75
N LYS A 12 13.01 8.22 -1.08
CA LYS A 12 13.87 8.12 0.10
C LYS A 12 13.12 7.46 1.28
N ASP A 13 11.89 7.87 1.55
CA ASP A 13 11.08 7.28 2.62
C ASP A 13 10.82 5.79 2.36
N LEU A 14 10.46 5.45 1.11
CA LEU A 14 10.26 4.06 0.69
C LEU A 14 11.53 3.22 0.82
N MET A 15 12.68 3.77 0.46
CA MET A 15 13.98 3.10 0.60
C MET A 15 14.35 2.86 2.06
N THR A 16 14.07 3.83 2.96
CA THR A 16 14.29 3.66 4.39
C THR A 16 13.45 2.51 4.94
N VAL A 17 12.15 2.49 4.63
CA VAL A 17 11.25 1.40 5.04
C VAL A 17 11.70 0.07 4.48
N PHE A 18 12.06 0.01 3.19
CA PHE A 18 12.54 -1.22 2.56
C PHE A 18 13.78 -1.77 3.26
N ARG A 19 14.76 -0.91 3.59
CA ARG A 19 15.98 -1.32 4.30
C ARG A 19 15.72 -1.79 5.73
N LEU A 20 14.70 -1.27 6.39
CA LEU A 20 14.29 -1.77 7.71
C LEU A 20 13.69 -3.18 7.62
N CYS A 21 13.05 -3.51 6.50
CA CYS A 21 12.47 -4.83 6.23
C CYS A 21 13.46 -5.83 5.60
N ASP A 22 14.61 -5.37 5.08
CA ASP A 22 15.69 -6.18 4.49
C ASP A 22 17.03 -5.96 5.23
N PRO A 23 17.13 -6.39 6.50
CA PRO A 23 18.34 -6.16 7.32
C PRO A 23 19.58 -6.86 6.73
N ASP A 24 19.37 -8.03 6.12
CA ASP A 24 20.43 -8.84 5.52
C ASP A 24 20.83 -8.36 4.11
N ARG A 25 20.19 -7.30 3.60
CA ARG A 25 20.45 -6.69 2.27
C ARG A 25 20.34 -7.70 1.12
N THR A 26 19.35 -8.58 1.19
CA THR A 26 19.03 -9.56 0.14
C THR A 26 18.50 -8.90 -1.13
N GLY A 27 18.05 -7.64 -1.04
CA GLY A 27 17.38 -6.92 -2.11
C GLY A 27 15.90 -7.28 -2.26
N ARG A 28 15.35 -8.05 -1.32
CA ARG A 28 13.97 -8.54 -1.31
C ARG A 28 13.39 -8.46 0.10
N ILE A 29 12.08 -8.27 0.20
CA ILE A 29 11.33 -8.28 1.46
C ILE A 29 10.15 -9.25 1.35
N LYS A 30 9.66 -9.77 2.47
CA LYS A 30 8.43 -10.59 2.46
C LYS A 30 7.22 -9.74 2.09
N ILE A 31 6.29 -10.35 1.35
CA ILE A 31 5.05 -9.69 0.92
C ILE A 31 4.17 -9.26 2.11
N ASP A 32 4.24 -9.99 3.22
CA ASP A 32 3.52 -9.70 4.47
C ASP A 32 3.81 -8.29 5.01
N TYR A 33 5.04 -7.79 4.83
CA TYR A 33 5.38 -6.42 5.25
C TYR A 33 4.60 -5.35 4.46
N LEU A 34 4.32 -5.61 3.18
CA LEU A 34 3.48 -4.71 2.39
C LEU A 34 2.02 -4.78 2.85
N GLN A 35 1.54 -5.95 3.28
CA GLN A 35 0.20 -6.11 3.86
C GLN A 35 0.04 -5.33 5.17
N GLU A 36 1.03 -5.42 6.06
CA GLU A 36 1.06 -4.64 7.32
C GLU A 36 1.10 -3.13 7.04
N LEU A 37 1.94 -2.69 6.10
CA LEU A 37 1.97 -1.29 5.66
C LEU A 37 0.61 -0.86 5.11
N ALA A 38 -0.01 -1.67 4.25
CA ALA A 38 -1.32 -1.38 3.69
C ALA A 38 -2.40 -1.21 4.78
N HIS A 39 -2.40 -2.07 5.81
CA HIS A 39 -3.30 -1.94 6.96
C HIS A 39 -3.03 -0.67 7.77
N SER A 40 -1.77 -0.28 7.96
CA SER A 40 -1.44 0.97 8.68
C SER A 40 -1.90 2.23 7.95
N PHE A 41 -1.90 2.23 6.61
CA PHE A 41 -2.42 3.34 5.80
C PHE A 41 -3.96 3.34 5.72
N THR A 42 -4.60 2.18 5.90
CA THR A 42 -6.05 2.01 5.70
C THR A 42 -6.67 1.17 6.82
N PRO A 43 -6.99 1.77 7.99
CA PRO A 43 -7.55 1.02 9.13
C PRO A 43 -8.98 0.52 8.92
N GLN A 44 -9.61 0.81 7.78
CA GLN A 44 -10.97 0.36 7.44
C GLN A 44 -10.94 -1.12 6.99
N THR A 45 -11.68 -1.96 7.69
CA THR A 45 -11.76 -3.43 7.49
C THR A 45 -12.24 -3.86 6.10
N ASP A 46 -12.93 -2.98 5.37
CA ASP A 46 -13.51 -3.27 4.04
C ASP A 46 -12.47 -3.36 2.90
N HIS A 47 -11.19 -3.12 3.19
CA HIS A 47 -10.14 -3.09 2.15
C HIS A 47 -9.24 -4.32 2.10
N ARG A 48 -9.47 -5.32 2.96
CA ARG A 48 -8.63 -6.54 3.01
C ARG A 48 -8.60 -7.29 1.67
N GLN A 49 -9.75 -7.42 1.00
CA GLN A 49 -9.82 -8.04 -0.33
C GLN A 49 -9.07 -7.23 -1.38
N GLU A 50 -9.15 -5.91 -1.31
CA GLU A 50 -8.49 -5.03 -2.27
C GLU A 50 -6.96 -5.04 -2.09
N ILE A 51 -6.49 -5.14 -0.85
CA ILE A 51 -5.07 -5.34 -0.54
C ILE A 51 -4.60 -6.68 -1.11
N ASN A 52 -5.35 -7.76 -0.87
CA ASN A 52 -4.99 -9.07 -1.42
C ASN A 52 -4.90 -9.06 -2.95
N ASN A 53 -5.84 -8.40 -3.64
CA ASN A 53 -5.76 -8.23 -5.10
C ASN A 53 -4.47 -7.51 -5.54
N ILE A 54 -4.02 -6.50 -4.78
CA ILE A 54 -2.75 -5.81 -5.05
C ILE A 54 -1.56 -6.75 -4.81
N LEU A 55 -1.61 -7.58 -3.77
CA LEU A 55 -0.54 -8.53 -3.47
C LEU A 55 -0.44 -9.60 -4.58
N ASP A 56 -1.57 -10.13 -5.04
CA ASP A 56 -1.63 -11.09 -6.14
C ASP A 56 -1.13 -10.48 -7.47
N GLU A 57 -1.42 -9.19 -7.72
CA GLU A 57 -0.89 -8.44 -8.87
C GLU A 57 0.64 -8.28 -8.80
N LEU A 58 1.23 -8.19 -7.60
CA LEU A 58 2.65 -7.93 -7.39
C LEU A 58 3.50 -9.20 -7.33
N ASP A 59 2.93 -10.31 -6.89
CA ASP A 59 3.60 -11.60 -6.81
C ASP A 59 2.79 -12.71 -7.51
N PRO A 60 2.59 -12.62 -8.83
CA PRO A 60 1.80 -13.59 -9.58
C PRO A 60 2.41 -15.00 -9.57
N ASN A 61 3.69 -15.12 -9.23
CA ASN A 61 4.42 -16.39 -9.18
C ASN A 61 4.43 -17.00 -7.77
N GLY A 62 3.92 -16.29 -6.75
CA GLY A 62 3.89 -16.77 -5.38
C GLY A 62 5.26 -16.97 -4.75
N TYR A 63 6.25 -16.15 -5.09
CA TYR A 63 7.58 -16.19 -4.46
C TYR A 63 7.54 -15.75 -2.99
N GLY A 64 6.46 -15.11 -2.55
CA GLY A 64 6.27 -14.55 -1.21
C GLY A 64 7.20 -13.37 -0.91
N THR A 65 7.92 -12.86 -1.91
CA THR A 65 8.92 -11.80 -1.75
C THR A 65 8.84 -10.74 -2.83
N LEU A 66 9.12 -9.50 -2.47
CA LEU A 66 9.08 -8.33 -3.34
C LEU A 66 10.46 -7.69 -3.41
N SER A 67 10.90 -7.36 -4.62
CA SER A 67 12.00 -6.43 -4.86
C SER A 67 11.60 -5.00 -4.49
N PHE A 68 12.59 -4.10 -4.38
CA PHE A 68 12.31 -2.68 -4.13
C PHE A 68 11.38 -2.05 -5.17
N LYS A 69 11.48 -2.47 -6.44
CA LYS A 69 10.63 -1.96 -7.53
C LYS A 69 9.18 -2.39 -7.33
N GLU A 70 8.95 -3.67 -7.02
CA GLU A 70 7.61 -4.22 -6.76
C GLU A 70 7.00 -3.60 -5.51
N PHE A 71 7.78 -3.46 -4.43
CA PHE A 71 7.38 -2.74 -3.22
C PHE A 71 6.90 -1.31 -3.52
N CYS A 72 7.69 -0.53 -4.27
CA CYS A 72 7.30 0.83 -4.65
C CYS A 72 6.04 0.86 -5.51
N SER A 73 5.85 -0.11 -6.42
CA SER A 73 4.64 -0.23 -7.22
C SER A 73 3.42 -0.51 -6.34
N GLY A 74 3.54 -1.44 -5.38
CA GLY A 74 2.48 -1.77 -4.44
C GLY A 74 2.03 -0.58 -3.59
N VAL A 75 2.98 0.13 -2.98
CA VAL A 75 2.68 1.32 -2.18
C VAL A 75 1.97 2.40 -3.02
N ARG A 76 2.38 2.61 -4.27
CA ARG A 76 1.68 3.55 -5.17
C ARG A 76 0.28 3.07 -5.53
N ALA A 77 0.09 1.78 -5.79
CA ALA A 77 -1.20 1.19 -6.11
C ALA A 77 -2.20 1.36 -4.96
N ILE A 78 -1.78 1.06 -3.72
CA ILE A 78 -2.57 1.25 -2.50
C ILE A 78 -3.04 2.70 -2.38
N ARG A 79 -2.12 3.66 -2.54
CA ARG A 79 -2.44 5.09 -2.41
C ARG A 79 -3.35 5.62 -3.51
N ARG A 80 -3.20 5.12 -4.74
CA ARG A 80 -4.09 5.48 -5.85
C ARG A 80 -5.51 4.97 -5.59
N ARG A 81 -5.65 3.73 -5.13
CA ARG A 81 -6.93 3.11 -4.79
C ARG A 81 -7.59 3.82 -3.60
N GLN A 82 -6.84 4.23 -2.58
CA GLN A 82 -7.32 5.04 -1.46
C GLN A 82 -8.01 6.34 -1.93
N LYS A 83 -7.34 7.14 -2.78
CA LYS A 83 -7.92 8.39 -3.30
C LYS A 83 -9.20 8.17 -4.10
N ILE A 84 -9.28 7.06 -4.85
CA ILE A 84 -10.48 6.72 -5.64
C ILE A 84 -11.63 6.34 -4.70
N GLN A 85 -11.36 5.56 -3.65
CA GLN A 85 -12.37 5.13 -2.69
C GLN A 85 -12.95 6.30 -1.87
N GLU A 86 -12.11 7.20 -1.35
CA GLU A 86 -12.55 8.41 -0.63
C GLU A 86 -13.49 9.27 -1.50
N ARG A 87 -13.14 9.40 -2.78
CA ARG A 87 -13.92 10.19 -3.75
C ARG A 87 -15.24 9.51 -4.07
N LYS A 88 -15.26 8.18 -4.25
CA LYS A 88 -16.49 7.39 -4.43
C LYS A 88 -17.41 7.48 -3.20
N TYR A 89 -16.87 7.32 -1.99
CA TYR A 89 -17.64 7.43 -0.75
C TYR A 89 -18.28 8.81 -0.59
N SER A 90 -17.50 9.87 -0.83
CA SER A 90 -17.98 11.25 -0.80
C SER A 90 -19.11 11.49 -1.82
N LEU A 91 -18.99 10.97 -3.04
CA LEU A 91 -20.03 11.07 -4.08
C LEU A 91 -21.30 10.28 -3.72
N ARG A 92 -21.19 9.09 -3.12
CA ARG A 92 -22.35 8.30 -2.67
C ARG A 92 -23.13 9.05 -1.59
N LYS A 93 -22.45 9.69 -0.63
CA LYS A 93 -23.12 10.52 0.40
C LYS A 93 -23.82 11.75 -0.17
N LEU A 94 -23.30 12.34 -1.24
CA LEU A 94 -23.93 13.50 -1.90
C LEU A 94 -25.19 13.13 -2.69
N LYS A 95 -25.23 11.95 -3.30
CA LYS A 95 -26.39 11.45 -4.09
C LYS A 95 -27.52 10.86 -3.25
N GLY A 96 -27.31 10.65 -1.95
CA GLY A 96 -28.30 10.08 -1.02
C GLY A 96 -29.09 11.13 -0.22
N LYS A 97 -29.11 12.38 -0.66
CA LYS A 97 -29.95 13.47 -0.13
C LYS A 97 -30.94 13.93 -1.17
#